data_AF-A0A970BRY6-F1
#
_entry.id   AF-A0A970BRY6-F1
#
_cell.length_a   1.000
_cell.length_b   1.000
_cell.length_c   1.000
_cell.angle_alpha   90.00
_cell.angle_beta   90.00
_cell.angle_gamma   90.00
#
_symmetry.space_group_name_H-M   'P 1'
#
loop_
_entity.id
_entity.type
_entity.pdbx_description
1 polymer ?
#
loop_
_entity_poly.entity_id
_entity_poly.type
_entity_poly.pdbx_seq_one_letter_code
_entity_poly.pdbx_strand_id
1 'polypeptide(L)'
;IGDPAVTLEEGAIVARMDVDVENPRLSLDVILRGSPNVVDGELYLAVDEVLLGESTDFFTRLIAQPMIDSTIREYSGEDGIPVPIAALEGVEIESATVEPGILTIEGQAE
;
A
#
# COMPACT_ATOMS: atom_id res chain seq x y z
N ILE A 1 9.31 -3.48 9.29
CA ILE A 1 8.44 -3.82 8.14
C ILE A 1 9.29 -4.69 7.23
N GLY A 2 8.85 -5.93 6.95
CA GLY A 2 9.53 -6.83 6.01
C GLY A 2 9.35 -6.40 4.55
N ASP A 3 10.07 -7.03 3.62
CA ASP A 3 9.92 -6.76 2.19
C ASP A 3 8.49 -7.14 1.72
N PRO A 4 7.73 -6.20 1.15
CA PRO A 4 6.37 -6.49 0.73
C PRO A 4 6.34 -7.39 -0.50
N ALA A 5 5.55 -8.47 -0.43
CA ALA A 5 5.11 -9.21 -1.60
C ALA A 5 3.98 -8.43 -2.29
N VAL A 6 4.28 -7.88 -3.46
CA VAL A 6 3.32 -7.07 -4.24
C VAL A 6 2.68 -7.91 -5.33
N THR A 7 1.35 -7.86 -5.42
CA THR A 7 0.54 -8.45 -6.48
C THR A 7 -0.32 -7.38 -7.12
N LEU A 8 -0.54 -7.48 -8.42
CA LEU A 8 -1.37 -6.56 -9.19
C LEU A 8 -2.66 -7.28 -9.58
N GLU A 9 -3.78 -6.77 -9.08
CA GLU A 9 -5.13 -7.25 -9.34
C GLU A 9 -5.88 -6.25 -10.22
N GLU A 10 -7.07 -6.62 -10.69
CA GLU A 10 -7.90 -5.71 -11.50
C GLU A 10 -8.18 -4.40 -10.74
N GLY A 11 -7.59 -3.31 -11.23
CA GLY A 11 -7.72 -1.96 -10.66
C GLY A 11 -7.05 -1.74 -9.30
N ALA A 12 -6.27 -2.70 -8.78
CA ALA A 12 -5.72 -2.62 -7.43
C ALA A 12 -4.31 -3.18 -7.29
N ILE A 13 -3.50 -2.50 -6.49
CA ILE A 13 -2.20 -2.96 -5.99
C ILE A 13 -2.44 -3.59 -4.62
N VAL A 14 -2.03 -4.85 -4.48
CA VAL A 14 -2.12 -5.61 -3.23
C VAL A 14 -0.71 -5.83 -2.70
N ALA A 15 -0.39 -5.23 -1.56
CA ALA A 15 0.90 -5.40 -0.89
C ALA A 15 0.71 -6.20 0.39
N ARG A 16 1.40 -7.35 0.50
CA ARG A 16 1.41 -8.19 1.70
C ARG A 16 2.77 -8.10 2.38
N MET A 17 2.79 -7.81 3.67
CA MET A 17 4.03 -7.62 4.42
C MET A 17 3.90 -8.05 5.88
N ASP A 18 5.00 -8.55 6.44
CA ASP A 18 5.09 -8.78 7.88
C ASP A 18 5.43 -7.47 8.60
N VAL A 19 4.63 -7.14 9.60
CA VAL A 19 4.78 -5.96 10.45
C VAL A 19 5.00 -6.39 11.89
N ASP A 20 6.18 -6.07 12.41
CA ASP A 20 6.48 -6.19 13.83
C ASP A 20 5.98 -4.93 14.56
N VAL A 21 5.04 -5.12 15.48
CA VAL A 21 4.63 -4.10 16.46
C VAL A 21 5.42 -4.36 17.73
N GLU A 22 6.10 -3.35 18.27
CA GLU A 22 6.94 -3.54 19.45
C GLU A 22 6.17 -3.46 20.77
N ASN A 23 5.01 -2.79 20.77
CA ASN A 23 4.25 -2.53 21.98
C ASN A 23 2.73 -2.55 21.74
N PRO A 24 2.04 -3.69 21.94
CA PRO A 24 2.57 -4.99 22.38
C PRO A 24 3.43 -5.69 21.32
N ARG A 25 4.34 -6.57 21.74
CA ARG A 25 5.20 -7.33 20.81
C ARG A 25 4.38 -8.34 20.01
N LEU A 26 4.04 -7.99 18.76
CA LEU A 26 3.22 -8.78 17.85
C LEU A 26 3.87 -8.82 16.46
N SER A 27 3.83 -9.98 15.81
CA SER A 27 4.14 -10.11 14.37
C SER A 27 2.81 -10.25 13.64
N LEU A 28 2.53 -9.35 12.71
CA LEU A 28 1.26 -9.26 12.00
C LEU A 28 1.51 -9.41 10.50
N ASP A 29 0.78 -10.32 9.86
CA ASP A 29 0.70 -10.38 8.41
C ASP A 29 -0.32 -9.34 7.95
N VAL A 30 0.14 -8.28 7.29
CA VAL A 30 -0.69 -7.15 6.86
C VAL A 30 -0.84 -7.19 5.34
N ILE A 31 -2.07 -7.09 4.88
CA ILE A 31 -2.43 -7.01 3.46
C ILE A 31 -3.05 -5.64 3.21
N LEU A 32 -2.39 -4.83 2.42
CA LEU A 32 -2.87 -3.53 1.95
C LEU A 32 -3.41 -3.69 0.55
N ARG A 33 -4.62 -3.18 0.30
CA ARG A 33 -5.21 -3.09 -1.03
C ARG A 33 -5.52 -1.63 -1.30
N GLY A 34 -5.03 -1.13 -2.43
CA GLY A 34 -5.28 0.23 -2.84
C GLY A 34 -5.24 0.40 -4.35
N SER A 35 -5.85 1.47 -4.82
CA SER A 35 -5.80 1.88 -6.22
C SER A 35 -4.65 2.88 -6.44
N PRO A 36 -4.05 2.90 -7.63
CA PRO A 36 -3.13 3.97 -7.98
C PRO A 36 -3.87 5.30 -8.00
N ASN A 37 -3.28 6.32 -7.38
CA ASN A 37 -3.76 7.69 -7.39
C ASN A 37 -2.63 8.59 -7.86
N VAL A 38 -2.88 9.42 -8.87
CA VAL A 38 -1.87 10.32 -9.43
C VAL A 38 -2.25 11.75 -9.04
N VAL A 39 -1.36 12.41 -8.31
CA VAL A 39 -1.56 13.78 -7.81
C VAL A 39 -0.29 14.57 -8.08
N ASP A 40 -0.43 15.73 -8.73
CA ASP A 40 0.66 16.67 -9.01
C ASP A 40 1.90 16.01 -9.66
N GLY A 41 1.69 15.05 -10.56
CA GLY A 41 2.77 14.35 -11.28
C GLY A 41 3.41 13.20 -10.51
N GLU A 42 2.93 12.88 -9.31
CA GLU A 42 3.44 11.82 -8.45
C GLU A 42 2.42 10.68 -8.28
N LEU A 43 2.94 9.46 -8.09
CA LEU A 43 2.12 8.27 -7.86
C LEU A 43 1.99 7.98 -6.36
N TYR A 44 0.74 7.88 -5.94
CA TYR A 44 0.31 7.47 -4.63
C TYR A 44 -0.49 6.17 -4.72
N LEU A 45 -0.52 5.43 -3.63
CA LEU A 45 -1.43 4.32 -3.40
C LEU A 45 -2.56 4.83 -2.51
N ALA A 46 -3.73 5.06 -3.10
CA ALA A 46 -4.94 5.31 -2.34
C ALA A 46 -5.37 4.01 -1.67
N VAL A 47 -5.17 3.90 -0.36
CA VAL A 47 -5.48 2.68 0.39
C VAL A 47 -7.00 2.56 0.56
N ASP A 48 -7.58 1.57 -0.11
CA ASP A 48 -9.01 1.27 -0.03
C ASP A 48 -9.33 0.37 1.16
N GLU A 49 -8.44 -0.59 1.44
CA GLU A 49 -8.67 -1.63 2.44
C GLU A 49 -7.37 -2.11 3.09
N VAL A 50 -7.44 -2.38 4.39
CA VAL A 50 -6.37 -2.99 5.16
C VAL A 50 -6.89 -4.24 5.85
N LEU A 51 -6.24 -5.36 5.58
CA LEU A 51 -6.59 -6.68 6.10
C LEU A 51 -5.44 -7.26 6.91
N LEU A 52 -5.81 -8.11 7.86
CA LEU A 52 -4.87 -8.96 8.60
C LEU A 52 -4.93 -10.36 8.02
N GLY A 53 -3.77 -10.98 7.78
CA GLY A 53 -3.64 -12.33 7.27
C GLY A 53 -4.38 -13.37 8.11
N GLU A 54 -4.74 -14.48 7.47
CA GLU A 54 -5.52 -15.58 8.07
C GLU A 54 -4.82 -16.26 9.24
N SER A 55 -3.49 -16.14 9.33
CA SER A 55 -2.67 -16.63 10.44
C SER A 55 -2.81 -15.81 11.73
N THR A 56 -3.53 -14.67 11.69
CA THR A 56 -3.71 -13.81 12.85
C THR A 56 -4.91 -14.28 13.69
N ASP A 57 -4.64 -14.70 14.94
CA ASP A 57 -5.68 -15.11 15.88
C ASP A 57 -6.73 -14.00 16.11
N PHE A 58 -7.99 -14.40 16.38
CA PHE A 58 -9.12 -13.49 16.51
C PHE A 58 -8.91 -12.36 17.54
N PHE A 59 -8.35 -12.68 18.71
CA PHE A 59 -8.08 -11.67 19.75
C PHE A 59 -6.95 -10.72 19.34
N THR A 60 -5.92 -11.23 18.67
CA THR A 60 -4.84 -10.42 18.10
C THR A 60 -5.40 -9.46 17.06
N ARG A 61 -6.28 -9.94 16.17
CA ARG A 61 -6.96 -9.11 15.15
C ARG A 61 -7.77 -7.99 15.78
N LEU A 62 -8.57 -8.27 16.82
CA LEU A 62 -9.37 -7.25 17.51
C LEU A 62 -8.53 -6.12 18.10
N ILE A 63 -7.31 -6.41 18.57
CA ILE A 63 -6.42 -5.41 19.19
C ILE A 63 -5.56 -4.72 18.13
N ALA A 64 -5.08 -5.46 17.14
CA ALA A 64 -4.16 -4.99 16.11
C ALA A 64 -4.83 -4.10 15.06
N GLN A 65 -6.09 -4.38 14.72
CA GLN A 65 -6.77 -3.69 13.63
C GLN A 65 -6.88 -2.17 13.85
N PRO A 66 -7.30 -1.66 15.04
CA PRO A 66 -7.29 -0.22 15.31
C PRO A 66 -5.89 0.42 15.24
N MET A 67 -4.84 -0.31 15.64
CA MET A 67 -3.46 0.20 15.62
C MET A 67 -2.94 0.31 14.18
N ILE A 68 -3.22 -0.70 13.36
CA ILE A 68 -2.86 -0.69 11.94
C ILE A 68 -3.65 0.39 11.20
N ASP A 69 -4.95 0.49 11.43
CA ASP A 69 -5.78 1.54 10.81
C ASP A 69 -5.24 2.93 11.15
N SER A 70 -4.83 3.15 12.40
CA SER A 70 -4.21 4.41 12.82
C SER A 70 -2.86 4.65 12.14
N THR A 71 -2.00 3.64 12.09
CA THR A 71 -0.66 3.74 11.50
C THR A 71 -0.74 4.00 10.01
N ILE A 72 -1.62 3.27 9.31
CA ILE A 72 -1.84 3.44 7.88
C ILE A 72 -2.44 4.82 7.61
N ARG A 73 -3.42 5.31 8.39
CA ARG A 73 -3.93 6.67 8.23
C ARG A 73 -2.91 7.77 8.50
N GLU A 74 -1.97 7.53 9.40
CA GLU A 74 -0.89 8.48 9.68
C GLU A 74 0.15 8.49 8.55
N TYR A 75 0.34 7.34 7.89
CA TYR A 75 1.30 7.17 6.80
C TYR A 75 0.72 7.52 5.42
N SER A 76 -0.54 7.15 5.16
CA SER A 76 -1.32 7.57 4.00
C SER A 76 -1.72 9.03 4.25
N GLY A 77 -1.04 9.97 3.61
CA GLY A 77 -1.46 11.36 3.63
C GLY A 77 -2.85 11.54 3.00
N GLU A 78 -3.23 12.78 2.72
CA GLU A 78 -4.52 13.07 2.06
C GLU A 78 -4.65 12.35 0.69
N ASP A 79 -3.53 12.18 -0.01
CA ASP A 79 -3.47 11.59 -1.35
C ASP A 79 -3.15 10.08 -1.37
N GLY A 80 -2.83 9.49 -0.21
CA GLY A 80 -2.46 8.09 -0.05
C GLY A 80 -0.99 7.88 0.35
N ILE A 81 -0.51 6.65 0.15
CA ILE A 81 0.87 6.27 0.43
C ILE A 81 1.75 6.57 -0.79
N PRO A 82 2.79 7.41 -0.70
CA PRO A 82 3.66 7.67 -1.84
C PRO A 82 4.34 6.38 -2.32
N VAL A 83 4.34 6.15 -3.64
CA VAL A 83 4.97 4.98 -4.26
C VAL A 83 6.25 5.44 -4.96
N PRO A 84 7.42 5.36 -4.30
CA PRO A 84 8.67 5.80 -4.90
C PRO A 84 9.10 4.83 -6.00
N ILE A 85 9.02 5.27 -7.26
CA ILE A 85 9.54 4.53 -8.41
C ILE A 85 10.78 5.25 -8.91
N ALA A 86 11.95 4.81 -8.45
CA ALA A 86 13.23 5.44 -8.81
C ALA A 86 13.48 5.52 -10.34
N ALA A 87 12.86 4.61 -11.12
CA ALA A 87 12.94 4.62 -12.58
C ALA A 87 12.12 5.74 -13.25
N LEU A 88 11.24 6.41 -12.51
CA LEU A 88 10.39 7.52 -12.98
C LEU A 88 10.88 8.88 -12.46
N GLU A 89 12.08 8.96 -11.89
CA GLU A 89 12.69 10.25 -11.52
C GLU A 89 12.78 11.16 -12.77
N GLY A 90 12.16 12.33 -12.70
CA GLY A 90 12.10 13.30 -13.81
C GLY A 90 10.99 13.05 -14.83
N VAL A 91 10.05 12.14 -14.54
CA VAL A 91 8.84 11.92 -15.34
C VAL A 91 7.64 12.45 -14.56
N GLU A 92 6.88 13.36 -15.15
CA GLU A 92 5.58 13.79 -14.63
C GLU A 92 4.54 12.71 -14.96
N ILE A 93 4.01 12.04 -13.94
CA ILE A 93 3.02 10.98 -14.12
C ILE A 93 1.66 11.60 -14.41
N GLU A 94 1.03 11.21 -15.52
CA GLU A 94 -0.29 11.67 -15.93
C GLU A 94 -1.39 10.66 -15.56
N SER A 95 -1.06 9.37 -15.68
CA SER A 95 -2.02 8.30 -15.43
C SER A 95 -1.32 7.05 -14.91
N ALA A 96 -2.04 6.27 -14.09
CA ALA A 96 -1.60 4.96 -13.67
C ALA A 96 -2.81 4.02 -13.64
N THR A 97 -2.69 2.89 -14.33
CA THR A 97 -3.74 1.88 -14.44
C THR A 97 -3.18 0.52 -14.05
N VAL A 98 -3.96 -0.27 -13.32
CA VAL A 98 -3.57 -1.63 -12.91
C VAL A 98 -4.48 -2.66 -13.58
N GLU A 99 -3.85 -3.59 -14.26
CA GLU A 99 -4.44 -4.82 -14.76
C GLU A 99 -3.80 -6.02 -14.04
N PRO A 100 -4.42 -7.21 -14.07
CA PRO A 100 -3.83 -8.39 -13.44
C PRO A 100 -2.38 -8.65 -13.90
N GLY A 101 -1.44 -8.50 -12.97
CA GLY A 101 0.00 -8.67 -13.22
C GLY A 101 0.70 -7.50 -13.94
N ILE A 102 0.01 -6.41 -14.27
CA ILE A 102 0.56 -5.29 -15.04
C ILE A 102 0.19 -3.95 -14.40
N LEU A 103 1.19 -3.11 -14.15
CA LEU A 103 1.01 -1.71 -13.76
C LEU A 103 1.49 -0.86 -14.94
N THR A 104 0.56 -0.15 -15.56
CA THR A 104 0.85 0.77 -16.65
C THR A 104 0.88 2.18 -16.10
N ILE A 105 1.99 2.88 -16.30
CA ILE A 105 2.18 4.26 -15.90
C ILE A 105 2.46 5.07 -17.16
N GLU A 106 1.67 6.11 -17.38
CA GLU A 106 1.84 7.05 -18.48
C GLU A 106 2.25 8.40 -17.92
N GLY A 107 3.18 9.06 -18.58
CA GLY A 107 3.70 10.34 -18.14
C GLY A 107 4.57 11.00 -19.20
N GLN A 108 4.94 12.24 -18.93
CA GLN A 108 5.82 13.04 -19.77
C GLN A 108 7.19 13.17 -19.10
N ALA A 109 8.24 12.82 -19.84
CA ALA A 109 9.61 13.10 -19.42
C ALA A 109 9.99 14.51 -19.89
N GLU A 110 10.56 15.32 -19.00
CA GLU A 110 11.16 16.62 -19.34
C GLU A 110 12.45 16.47 -20.17
#